data_AF-A0A445B871-F1
#
_entry.id   AF-A0A445B871-F1
#
_cell.length_a   1.000
_cell.length_b   1.000
_cell.length_c   1.000
_cell.angle_alpha   90.00
_cell.angle_beta   90.00
_cell.angle_gamma   90.00
#
_symmetry.space_group_name_H-M   'P 1'
#
loop_
_entity.id
_entity.type
_entity.pdbx_description
1 polymer ?
#
loop_
_entity_poly.entity_id
_entity_poly.type
_entity_poly.pdbx_seq_one_letter_code
_entity_poly.pdbx_strand_id
1 'polypeptide(L)'
;MEEKWIDATLEWLLRCRYLVFCIHTQCHTHADQMHNYFPILHRIAYFVVQSMICQLQINMEVNLDRGQIPNLKEFVDHLSSLMHSSVPGSVVLWYDSVTVDGDLNWQDQLNYYNKPFFDICDGIFVNYTWKENYPSLSAAVASDRRFDVYMGIDVFGRNTYGGGQWNVNVALDVLRKDDVSAAIFAPGWVYETKQPPDFETANNSWWDLVEKSWGVLRKHPGVLPFYTNFDQHSFLLSGTRLSYFNGRRPCVGCYLVQHFLPRLSGMAQIDLLSYCWLEHPHLNFADSTNPIQVFTDLKGSSYSGGGNITFKGSLEEHAHFEKKIFETEFVLSELPIHLTYSVKSDGNSSLGLKLAFTSTTNKREYILLASQPLNNFSGNFSKAIMTDGNKGPSPGWVINQGTIAMNGYTLAEIHAVCYRCDSPTNKLRWLYSSDSSDSTSASTSDYFAILGHISIQTLEYKSDFPVASSWQVDTKYMKWTPGPQGSKILSLQISWELKDGKNHQFRSYNVYLVKSSKQEGTSSRLEHVKEYLGVAQAKCYYVSELKVPSGTYSLKFIIQVCGDDGTLQELDESPYYELAVEGPQISITM
;
A
#
# COMPACT_ATOMS: atom_id res chain seq x y z
N MET A 1 -26.06 19.15 23.43
CA MET A 1 -25.11 19.86 22.54
C MET A 1 -23.69 19.27 22.63
N GLU A 2 -23.37 18.52 23.69
CA GLU A 2 -22.08 17.84 23.92
C GLU A 2 -21.83 16.61 23.01
N GLU A 3 -22.87 15.91 22.54
CA GLU A 3 -22.70 14.69 21.73
C GLU A 3 -22.28 14.93 20.27
N LYS A 4 -22.44 16.15 19.70
CA LYS A 4 -22.26 16.37 18.25
C LYS A 4 -20.83 16.66 17.80
N TRP A 5 -19.92 17.00 18.72
CA TRP A 5 -18.55 17.43 18.39
C TRP A 5 -17.52 16.30 18.49
N ILE A 6 -17.73 15.36 19.41
CA ILE A 6 -16.87 14.17 19.57
C ILE A 6 -16.93 13.29 18.30
N ASP A 7 -18.11 13.15 17.69
CA ASP A 7 -18.28 12.43 16.42
C ASP A 7 -17.48 13.04 15.26
N ALA A 8 -17.22 14.37 15.26
CA ALA A 8 -16.53 15.05 14.16
C ALA A 8 -15.00 14.87 14.22
N THR A 9 -14.42 14.74 15.41
CA THR A 9 -12.98 14.49 15.59
C THR A 9 -12.64 13.00 15.45
N LEU A 10 -13.59 12.11 15.76
CA LEU A 10 -13.42 10.65 15.65
C LEU A 10 -13.54 10.11 14.21
N GLU A 11 -14.22 10.79 13.29
CA GLU A 11 -14.36 10.33 11.89
C GLU A 11 -13.10 10.47 11.03
N TRP A 12 -12.04 11.13 11.53
CA TRP A 12 -10.84 11.42 10.73
C TRP A 12 -9.82 10.27 10.69
N LEU A 13 -9.91 9.28 11.59
CA LEU A 13 -8.79 8.40 11.94
C LEU A 13 -8.86 6.98 11.33
N LEU A 14 -9.63 6.79 10.27
CA LEU A 14 -9.94 5.45 9.72
C LEU A 14 -8.91 4.84 8.77
N ARG A 15 -7.66 5.31 8.76
CA ARG A 15 -6.71 4.88 7.72
C ARG A 15 -5.31 4.60 8.21
N CYS A 16 -5.03 4.33 9.49
CA CYS A 16 -3.69 3.88 9.92
C CYS A 16 -3.81 2.85 11.04
N ARG A 17 -2.94 1.82 11.06
CA ARG A 17 -2.75 0.93 12.23
C ARG A 17 -2.12 1.63 13.45
N TYR A 18 -1.88 2.93 13.30
CA TYR A 18 -1.30 3.85 14.25
C TYR A 18 -2.30 4.98 14.50
N LEU A 19 -2.51 5.31 15.77
CA LEU A 19 -3.38 6.41 16.19
C LEU A 19 -2.60 7.39 17.07
N VAL A 20 -2.76 8.69 16.83
CA VAL A 20 -2.34 9.73 17.78
C VAL A 20 -3.57 10.25 18.49
N PHE A 21 -3.61 10.07 19.81
CA PHE A 21 -4.61 10.64 20.67
C PHE A 21 -4.09 11.98 21.23
N CYS A 22 -4.55 13.10 20.65
CA CYS A 22 -4.14 14.44 21.07
C CYS A 22 -5.19 15.10 21.98
N ILE A 23 -4.77 15.63 23.13
CA ILE A 23 -5.57 16.57 23.92
C ILE A 23 -4.92 17.95 23.83
N HIS A 24 -5.65 18.94 23.28
CA HIS A 24 -5.21 20.33 23.13
C HIS A 24 -6.02 21.28 24.01
N THR A 25 -5.50 22.50 24.19
CA THR A 25 -5.99 23.58 25.09
C THR A 25 -7.46 23.99 24.94
N GLN A 26 -8.19 23.57 23.90
CA GLN A 26 -9.66 23.75 23.85
C GLN A 26 -10.43 22.77 24.76
N CYS A 27 -9.76 21.82 25.42
CA CYS A 27 -10.34 20.81 26.30
C CYS A 27 -10.26 21.12 27.81
N HIS A 28 -10.09 22.39 28.22
CA HIS A 28 -10.06 22.76 29.65
C HIS A 28 -11.27 22.27 30.45
N THR A 29 -12.43 22.02 29.82
CA THR A 29 -13.62 21.45 30.48
C THR A 29 -13.50 19.97 30.86
N HIS A 30 -12.49 19.22 30.38
CA HIS A 30 -12.40 17.78 30.57
C HIS A 30 -11.37 17.34 31.62
N ALA A 31 -10.37 18.17 31.92
CA ALA A 31 -9.39 17.85 32.98
C ALA A 31 -10.07 17.75 34.36
N ASP A 32 -11.05 18.61 34.64
CA ASP A 32 -11.85 18.57 35.87
C ASP A 32 -12.88 17.42 35.88
N GLN A 33 -13.25 16.89 34.72
CA GLN A 33 -14.15 15.73 34.58
C GLN A 33 -13.43 14.38 34.58
N MET A 34 -12.09 14.37 34.69
CA MET A 34 -11.28 13.15 34.81
C MET A 34 -11.52 12.34 36.10
N HIS A 35 -12.48 12.71 36.95
CA HIS A 35 -12.84 11.94 38.13
C HIS A 35 -13.54 10.59 37.83
N ASN A 36 -13.92 10.33 36.57
CA ASN A 36 -14.49 9.05 36.13
C ASN A 36 -13.92 8.64 34.76
N TYR A 37 -12.73 8.02 34.74
CA TYR A 37 -12.01 7.62 33.51
C TYR A 37 -12.74 6.56 32.66
N PHE A 38 -13.59 5.74 33.29
CA PHE A 38 -14.16 4.54 32.69
C PHE A 38 -14.91 4.77 31.36
N PRO A 39 -15.77 5.78 31.19
CA PRO A 39 -16.53 5.96 29.95
C PRO A 39 -15.65 6.37 28.75
N ILE A 40 -14.62 7.19 28.99
CA ILE A 40 -13.69 7.63 27.94
C ILE A 40 -12.74 6.49 27.58
N LEU A 41 -12.16 5.82 28.59
CA LEU A 41 -11.32 4.64 28.40
C LEU A 41 -12.07 3.54 27.65
N HIS A 42 -13.31 3.24 28.04
CA HIS A 42 -14.10 2.21 27.37
C HIS A 42 -14.43 2.59 25.93
N ARG A 43 -14.60 3.87 25.60
CA ARG A 43 -14.85 4.32 24.21
C ARG A 43 -13.58 4.30 23.36
N ILE A 44 -12.45 4.77 23.89
CA ILE A 44 -11.15 4.70 23.19
C ILE A 44 -10.77 3.24 22.98
N ALA A 45 -10.87 2.42 24.03
CA ALA A 45 -10.62 0.99 23.93
C ALA A 45 -11.57 0.34 22.92
N TYR A 46 -12.89 0.53 23.05
CA TYR A 46 -13.85 0.01 22.08
C TYR A 46 -13.48 0.39 20.65
N PHE A 47 -13.14 1.66 20.39
CA PHE A 47 -12.70 2.10 19.07
C PHE A 47 -11.43 1.38 18.63
N VAL A 48 -10.38 1.35 19.45
CA VAL A 48 -9.11 0.71 19.11
C VAL A 48 -9.27 -0.79 18.88
N VAL A 49 -10.01 -1.50 19.76
CA VAL A 49 -10.30 -2.93 19.60
C VAL A 49 -11.05 -3.17 18.28
N GLN A 50 -12.08 -2.37 17.99
CA GLN A 50 -12.88 -2.51 16.77
C GLN A 50 -12.08 -2.13 15.52
N SER A 51 -11.11 -1.23 15.62
CA SER A 51 -10.25 -0.80 14.53
C SER A 51 -8.93 -1.56 14.42
N MET A 52 -8.66 -2.53 15.30
CA MET A 52 -7.41 -3.30 15.36
C MET A 52 -6.14 -2.43 15.33
N ILE A 53 -6.20 -1.24 15.93
CA ILE A 53 -5.05 -0.34 16.04
C ILE A 53 -4.01 -1.01 16.93
N CYS A 54 -2.82 -1.25 16.39
CA CYS A 54 -1.73 -1.93 17.09
C CYS A 54 -0.66 -0.96 17.59
N GLN A 55 -0.78 0.34 17.30
CA GLN A 55 0.07 1.36 17.91
C GLN A 55 -0.73 2.61 18.27
N LEU A 56 -0.64 3.07 19.52
CA LEU A 56 -1.29 4.27 20.03
C LEU A 56 -0.26 5.21 20.62
N GLN A 57 -0.19 6.45 20.14
CA GLN A 57 0.58 7.52 20.77
C GLN A 57 -0.36 8.45 21.54
N ILE A 58 -0.05 8.70 22.81
CA ILE A 58 -0.76 9.64 23.67
C ILE A 58 0.02 10.96 23.65
N ASN A 59 -0.59 12.02 23.10
CA ASN A 59 -0.01 13.36 23.07
C ASN A 59 -0.85 14.35 23.90
N MET A 60 -0.35 14.69 25.09
CA MET A 60 -1.00 15.61 26.01
C MET A 60 -0.38 17.01 25.90
N GLU A 61 -0.98 17.92 25.13
CA GLU A 61 -0.44 19.26 24.86
C GLU A 61 -1.16 20.33 25.71
N VAL A 62 -1.31 20.06 27.02
CA VAL A 62 -2.01 20.91 27.98
C VAL A 62 -1.31 20.91 29.34
N ASN A 63 -1.33 22.04 30.04
CA ASN A 63 -0.97 22.06 31.46
C ASN A 63 -2.05 21.38 32.29
N LEU A 64 -1.65 20.66 33.33
CA LEU A 64 -2.51 20.03 34.32
C LEU A 64 -2.13 20.50 35.71
N ASP A 65 -3.10 20.47 36.62
CA ASP A 65 -2.78 20.63 38.04
C ASP A 65 -1.98 19.41 38.51
N ARG A 66 -0.97 19.64 39.34
CA ARG A 66 -0.15 18.55 39.90
C ARG A 66 -0.97 17.46 40.58
N GLY A 67 -2.13 17.82 41.17
CA GLY A 67 -3.07 16.88 41.78
C GLY A 67 -3.72 15.90 40.78
N GLN A 68 -3.74 16.22 39.49
CA GLN A 68 -4.30 15.40 38.40
C GLN A 68 -3.27 14.42 37.82
N ILE A 69 -1.99 14.56 38.14
CA ILE A 69 -0.92 13.70 37.61
C ILE A 69 -1.01 12.22 38.04
N PRO A 70 -1.34 11.86 39.31
CA PRO A 70 -1.54 10.46 39.69
C PRO A 70 -2.64 9.78 38.85
N ASN A 71 -3.66 10.57 38.60
CA ASN A 71 -4.88 10.28 37.88
C ASN A 71 -4.61 10.04 36.38
N LEU A 72 -3.80 10.90 35.75
CA LEU A 72 -3.31 10.70 34.39
C LEU A 72 -2.42 9.45 34.27
N LYS A 73 -1.54 9.18 35.25
CA LYS A 73 -0.72 7.96 35.25
C LYS A 73 -1.58 6.70 35.30
N GLU A 74 -2.59 6.66 36.18
CA GLU A 74 -3.54 5.54 36.24
C GLU A 74 -4.28 5.34 34.90
N PHE A 75 -4.66 6.44 34.24
CA PHE A 75 -5.26 6.38 32.90
C PHE A 75 -4.32 5.74 31.86
N VAL A 76 -3.06 6.15 31.79
CA VAL A 76 -2.08 5.62 30.81
C VAL A 76 -1.79 4.13 31.08
N ASP A 77 -1.61 3.74 32.33
CA ASP A 77 -1.34 2.35 32.74
C ASP A 77 -2.51 1.42 32.39
N HIS A 78 -3.74 1.83 32.74
CA HIS A 78 -4.93 1.06 32.44
C HIS A 78 -5.19 0.97 30.92
N LEU A 79 -5.02 2.07 30.18
CA LEU A 79 -5.16 2.06 28.73
C LEU A 79 -4.17 1.11 28.07
N SER A 80 -2.90 1.12 28.50
CA SER A 80 -1.87 0.21 28.00
C SER A 80 -2.22 -1.26 28.26
N SER A 81 -2.64 -1.59 29.48
CA SER A 81 -3.10 -2.94 29.82
C SER A 81 -4.31 -3.39 28.99
N LEU A 82 -5.27 -2.50 28.77
CA LEU A 82 -6.47 -2.79 28.00
C LEU A 82 -6.16 -3.00 26.51
N MET A 83 -5.27 -2.18 25.94
CA MET A 83 -4.73 -2.34 24.59
C MET A 83 -4.10 -3.72 24.40
N HIS A 84 -3.17 -4.12 25.27
CA HIS A 84 -2.49 -5.42 25.19
C HIS A 84 -3.47 -6.60 25.31
N SER A 85 -4.46 -6.49 26.19
CA SER A 85 -5.47 -7.54 26.37
C SER A 85 -6.39 -7.70 25.16
N SER A 86 -6.64 -6.61 24.44
CA SER A 86 -7.59 -6.58 23.33
C SER A 86 -6.95 -6.81 21.97
N VAL A 87 -5.73 -6.31 21.79
CA VAL A 87 -4.92 -6.42 20.57
C VAL A 87 -3.52 -6.90 21.01
N PRO A 88 -3.28 -8.22 21.03
CA PRO A 88 -1.98 -8.77 21.39
C PRO A 88 -0.85 -8.19 20.53
N GLY A 89 0.24 -7.78 21.18
CA GLY A 89 1.37 -7.12 20.51
C GLY A 89 1.13 -5.65 20.15
N SER A 90 0.06 -5.03 20.66
CA SER A 90 -0.11 -3.58 20.55
C SER A 90 0.93 -2.81 21.36
N VAL A 91 1.19 -1.57 20.95
CA VAL A 91 2.20 -0.68 21.53
C VAL A 91 1.55 0.65 21.90
N VAL A 92 1.76 1.13 23.13
CA VAL A 92 1.33 2.43 23.62
C VAL A 92 2.55 3.31 23.91
N LEU A 93 2.62 4.46 23.25
CA LEU A 93 3.71 5.42 23.38
C LEU A 93 3.23 6.70 24.06
N TRP A 94 4.00 7.19 25.01
CA TRP A 94 3.82 8.52 25.60
C TRP A 94 4.59 9.57 24.78
N TYR A 95 4.00 10.72 24.46
CA TYR A 95 4.74 11.85 23.91
C TYR A 95 5.37 12.68 25.04
N ASP A 96 6.61 13.10 24.88
CA ASP A 96 7.35 13.95 25.83
C ASP A 96 6.73 15.35 25.97
N SER A 97 5.64 15.46 26.73
CA SER A 97 4.88 16.71 26.89
C SER A 97 4.64 17.09 28.35
N VAL A 98 3.59 16.56 28.98
CA VAL A 98 3.27 16.86 30.38
C VAL A 98 4.24 16.15 31.30
N THR A 99 4.78 16.91 32.25
CA THR A 99 5.71 16.40 33.26
C THR A 99 4.98 15.89 34.51
N VAL A 100 5.71 15.21 35.38
CA VAL A 100 5.22 14.78 36.71
C VAL A 100 4.75 15.92 37.61
N ASP A 101 5.09 17.16 37.29
CA ASP A 101 4.65 18.34 38.04
C ASP A 101 3.38 18.99 37.48
N GLY A 102 2.87 18.53 36.33
CA GLY A 102 1.67 19.08 35.68
C GLY A 102 1.97 19.98 34.48
N ASP A 103 3.19 20.48 34.38
CA ASP A 103 3.56 21.44 33.34
C ASP A 103 3.71 20.77 31.97
N LEU A 104 3.14 21.39 30.94
CA LEU A 104 3.46 21.14 29.54
C LEU A 104 4.87 21.69 29.26
N ASN A 105 5.86 20.82 29.33
CA ASN A 105 7.26 21.18 29.19
C ASN A 105 8.05 20.03 28.58
N TRP A 106 8.22 20.07 27.26
CA TRP A 106 9.00 19.09 26.51
C TRP A 106 10.44 19.04 27.05
N GLN A 107 10.87 17.86 27.49
CA GLN A 107 12.20 17.70 28.10
C GLN A 107 13.30 17.49 27.06
N ASP A 108 12.92 17.11 25.84
CA ASP A 108 13.81 16.73 24.74
C ASP A 108 14.70 15.50 25.05
N GLN A 109 14.44 14.81 26.15
CA GLN A 109 15.15 13.61 26.59
C GLN A 109 14.29 12.84 27.59
N LEU A 110 14.55 11.54 27.73
CA LEU A 110 14.00 10.78 28.85
C LEU A 110 14.76 11.15 30.13
N ASN A 111 14.05 11.66 31.13
CA ASN A 111 14.62 12.05 32.42
C ASN A 111 13.60 11.89 33.56
N TYR A 112 13.95 12.35 34.76
CA TYR A 112 13.09 12.25 35.95
C TYR A 112 11.65 12.78 35.72
N TYR A 113 11.47 13.82 34.91
CA TYR A 113 10.19 14.52 34.76
C TYR A 113 9.17 13.79 33.88
N ASN A 114 9.61 12.90 32.98
CA ASN A 114 8.74 12.13 32.09
C ASN A 114 8.89 10.62 32.25
N LYS A 115 9.94 10.12 32.93
CA LYS A 115 10.19 8.70 33.16
C LYS A 115 9.00 7.95 33.79
N PRO A 116 8.25 8.52 34.76
CA PRO A 116 7.11 7.79 35.31
C PRO A 116 5.99 7.48 34.31
N PHE A 117 5.89 8.21 33.19
CA PHE A 117 4.97 7.86 32.10
C PHE A 117 5.56 6.79 31.18
N PHE A 118 6.85 6.87 30.88
CA PHE A 118 7.58 5.84 30.15
C PHE A 118 7.53 4.46 30.84
N ASP A 119 7.61 4.43 32.16
CA ASP A 119 7.64 3.19 32.94
C ASP A 119 6.30 2.42 32.94
N ILE A 120 5.19 3.08 32.62
CA ILE A 120 3.83 2.52 32.66
C ILE A 120 3.22 2.31 31.26
N CYS A 121 4.01 2.50 30.21
CA CYS A 121 3.63 2.20 28.83
C CYS A 121 4.82 1.59 28.06
N ASP A 122 4.64 1.31 26.78
CA ASP A 122 5.62 0.55 25.98
C ASP A 122 6.80 1.39 25.50
N GLY A 123 6.69 2.72 25.47
CA GLY A 123 7.80 3.58 25.12
C GLY A 123 7.48 5.07 25.14
N ILE A 124 8.45 5.89 24.79
CA ILE A 124 8.33 7.35 24.75
C ILE A 124 8.76 7.91 23.40
N PHE A 125 7.90 8.75 22.82
CA PHE A 125 8.23 9.62 21.69
C PHE A 125 8.76 10.93 22.26
N VAL A 126 10.08 11.10 22.23
CA VAL A 126 10.76 12.29 22.74
C VAL A 126 10.64 13.45 21.75
N ASN A 127 10.43 14.66 22.25
CA ASN A 127 10.29 15.86 21.42
C ASN A 127 11.54 16.12 20.57
N TYR A 128 11.36 16.79 19.43
CA TYR A 128 12.35 16.82 18.36
C TYR A 128 13.44 17.89 18.49
N THR A 129 13.49 18.68 19.58
CA THR A 129 14.48 19.77 19.80
C THR A 129 15.69 19.37 20.67
N TRP A 130 16.00 18.07 20.71
CA TRP A 130 17.10 17.50 21.48
C TRP A 130 18.50 17.90 20.97
N LYS A 131 19.49 17.73 21.86
CA LYS A 131 20.90 18.02 21.61
C LYS A 131 21.71 16.73 21.47
N GLU A 132 22.88 16.82 20.85
CA GLU A 132 23.72 15.66 20.49
C GLU A 132 23.95 14.65 21.64
N ASN A 133 24.08 15.11 22.88
CA ASN A 133 24.31 14.21 24.03
C ASN A 133 23.03 13.63 24.65
N TYR A 134 21.84 14.16 24.32
CA TYR A 134 20.57 13.76 24.93
C TYR A 134 20.13 12.33 24.59
N PRO A 135 20.36 11.78 23.38
CA PRO A 135 20.12 10.36 23.09
C PRO A 135 20.88 9.44 24.04
N SER A 136 22.21 9.60 24.17
CA SER A 136 23.01 8.82 25.13
C SER A 136 22.55 8.94 26.58
N LEU A 137 22.14 10.14 27.02
CA LEU A 137 21.61 10.35 28.37
C LEU A 137 20.26 9.63 28.56
N SER A 138 19.40 9.69 27.56
CA SER A 138 18.11 8.99 27.57
C SER A 138 18.29 7.48 27.59
N ALA A 139 19.24 6.94 26.80
CA ALA A 139 19.60 5.54 26.82
C ALA A 139 20.06 5.08 28.20
N ALA A 140 20.89 5.89 28.88
CA ALA A 140 21.35 5.60 30.23
C ALA A 140 20.21 5.58 31.26
N VAL A 141 19.20 6.45 31.11
CA VAL A 141 18.01 6.47 31.97
C VAL A 141 17.07 5.28 31.68
N ALA A 142 16.94 4.88 30.42
CA ALA A 142 16.11 3.76 29.99
C ALA A 142 16.73 2.38 30.26
N SER A 143 18.06 2.30 30.37
CA SER A 143 18.82 1.06 30.56
C SER A 143 18.48 0.00 29.50
N ASP A 144 17.87 -1.11 29.91
CA ASP A 144 17.54 -2.22 29.02
C ASP A 144 16.44 -1.85 28.01
N ARG A 145 15.64 -0.83 28.33
CA ARG A 145 14.57 -0.28 27.48
C ARG A 145 15.03 0.86 26.56
N ARG A 146 16.33 1.00 26.29
CA ARG A 146 16.86 2.09 25.45
C ARG A 146 16.26 2.19 24.04
N PHE A 147 15.81 1.08 23.46
CA PHE A 147 15.14 1.05 22.16
C PHE A 147 13.64 1.41 22.23
N ASP A 148 13.08 1.53 23.44
CA ASP A 148 11.73 2.05 23.66
C ASP A 148 11.72 3.59 23.76
N VAL A 149 12.90 4.22 23.66
CA VAL A 149 13.06 5.68 23.53
C VAL A 149 13.17 6.03 22.06
N TYR A 150 12.14 6.69 21.54
CA TYR A 150 12.05 7.14 20.16
C TYR A 150 12.35 8.64 20.10
N MET A 151 13.57 9.00 19.71
CA MET A 151 13.98 10.41 19.62
C MET A 151 13.38 11.06 18.37
N GLY A 152 12.58 12.11 18.56
CA GLY A 152 11.85 12.78 17.48
C GLY A 152 12.76 13.49 16.47
N ILE A 153 12.46 13.37 15.18
CA ILE A 153 13.11 14.11 14.11
C ILE A 153 12.01 14.82 13.31
N ASP A 154 11.94 16.14 13.38
CA ASP A 154 10.98 16.90 12.57
C ASP A 154 11.50 17.11 11.15
N VAL A 155 10.90 16.42 10.19
CA VAL A 155 11.36 16.46 8.79
C VAL A 155 11.19 17.86 8.17
N PHE A 156 10.30 18.72 8.70
CA PHE A 156 10.24 20.12 8.26
C PHE A 156 11.46 20.96 8.69
N GLY A 157 12.23 20.47 9.67
CA GLY A 157 13.45 21.13 10.13
C GLY A 157 13.23 22.20 11.21
N ARG A 158 12.10 22.21 11.93
CA ARG A 158 11.82 23.23 12.95
C ARG A 158 12.60 22.92 14.23
N ASN A 159 13.79 23.50 14.33
CA ASN A 159 14.70 23.37 15.48
C ASN A 159 15.14 21.92 15.79
N THR A 160 14.97 21.00 14.83
CA THR A 160 15.40 19.62 15.02
C THR A 160 16.91 19.48 14.84
N TYR A 161 17.51 18.54 15.57
CA TYR A 161 18.92 18.22 15.39
C TYR A 161 19.20 17.80 13.94
N GLY A 162 20.30 18.29 13.35
CA GLY A 162 20.63 18.05 11.94
C GLY A 162 19.78 18.82 10.92
N GLY A 163 18.72 19.53 11.35
CA GLY A 163 17.93 20.43 10.49
C GLY A 163 16.84 19.77 9.64
N GLY A 164 16.59 18.46 9.78
CA GLY A 164 15.53 17.75 9.07
C GLY A 164 15.71 17.76 7.54
N GLN A 165 14.61 17.70 6.79
CA GLN A 165 14.57 17.80 5.32
C GLN A 165 15.52 16.78 4.67
N TRP A 166 16.36 17.22 3.72
CA TRP A 166 17.41 16.42 3.10
C TRP A 166 18.60 16.07 4.00
N ASN A 167 18.62 16.56 5.25
CA ASN A 167 19.66 16.29 6.24
C ASN A 167 19.16 15.37 7.38
N VAL A 168 18.02 14.68 7.20
CA VAL A 168 17.45 13.75 8.20
C VAL A 168 18.46 12.69 8.68
N ASN A 169 19.36 12.27 7.77
CA ASN A 169 20.41 11.29 8.04
C ASN A 169 21.37 11.73 9.15
N VAL A 170 21.60 13.05 9.31
CA VAL A 170 22.49 13.58 10.36
C VAL A 170 21.96 13.24 11.76
N ALA A 171 20.65 13.37 11.96
CA ALA A 171 20.02 12.97 13.21
C ALA A 171 20.04 11.43 13.38
N LEU A 172 19.66 10.70 12.32
CA LEU A 172 19.64 9.24 12.33
C LEU A 172 21.01 8.64 12.68
N ASP A 173 22.11 9.16 12.15
CA ASP A 173 23.45 8.65 12.43
C ASP A 173 23.82 8.78 13.91
N VAL A 174 23.41 9.88 14.57
CA VAL A 174 23.62 10.08 16.02
C VAL A 174 22.76 9.10 16.83
N LEU A 175 21.48 8.98 16.50
CA LEU A 175 20.56 8.10 17.24
C LEU A 175 20.98 6.63 17.13
N ARG A 176 21.43 6.19 15.95
CA ARG A 176 21.93 4.84 15.72
C ARG A 176 23.20 4.58 16.53
N LYS A 177 24.12 5.54 16.57
CA LYS A 177 25.37 5.44 17.33
C LYS A 177 25.12 5.30 18.84
N ASP A 178 24.08 5.97 19.35
CA ASP A 178 23.75 5.99 20.78
C ASP A 178 22.79 4.86 21.21
N ASP A 179 22.51 3.89 20.32
CA ASP A 179 21.65 2.72 20.58
C ASP A 179 20.24 3.10 21.11
N VAL A 180 19.62 4.11 20.50
CA VAL A 180 18.20 4.47 20.73
C VAL A 180 17.39 4.39 19.43
N SER A 181 16.07 4.43 19.55
CA SER A 181 15.17 4.45 18.39
C SER A 181 14.96 5.87 17.84
N ALA A 182 14.54 5.97 16.59
CA ALA A 182 14.20 7.22 15.93
C ALA A 182 12.69 7.35 15.69
N ALA A 183 12.16 8.57 15.83
CA ALA A 183 10.77 8.89 15.61
C ALA A 183 10.66 9.96 14.50
N ILE A 184 10.38 9.54 13.27
CA ILE A 184 10.31 10.45 12.11
C ILE A 184 8.97 11.20 12.13
N PHE A 185 8.99 12.48 12.44
CA PHE A 185 7.82 13.34 12.49
C PHE A 185 7.63 14.10 11.17
N ALA A 186 6.40 14.07 10.66
CA ALA A 186 5.97 14.76 9.43
C ALA A 186 6.78 14.43 8.16
N PRO A 187 7.01 13.14 7.81
CA PRO A 187 7.67 12.77 6.55
C PRO A 187 6.91 13.21 5.29
N GLY A 188 5.63 13.63 5.44
CA GLY A 188 4.83 14.27 4.39
C GLY A 188 5.44 15.56 3.80
N TRP A 189 6.48 16.13 4.45
CA TRP A 189 7.26 17.26 3.96
C TRP A 189 7.62 17.16 2.47
N VAL A 190 8.04 15.99 1.98
CA VAL A 190 8.42 15.80 0.57
C VAL A 190 7.27 16.15 -0.37
N TYR A 191 6.07 15.64 -0.06
CA TYR A 191 4.85 15.88 -0.83
C TYR A 191 4.35 17.31 -0.66
N GLU A 192 4.24 17.77 0.58
CA GLU A 192 3.64 19.08 0.93
C GLU A 192 4.45 20.26 0.39
N THR A 193 5.78 20.12 0.33
CA THR A 193 6.67 21.16 -0.20
C THR A 193 6.99 21.00 -1.68
N LYS A 194 6.43 19.99 -2.35
CA LYS A 194 6.60 19.73 -3.79
C LYS A 194 8.07 19.67 -4.19
N GLN A 195 8.85 18.86 -3.46
CA GLN A 195 10.28 18.72 -3.75
C GLN A 195 10.49 18.29 -5.21
N PRO A 196 11.46 18.90 -5.92
CA PRO A 196 11.74 18.57 -7.31
C PRO A 196 12.47 17.22 -7.44
N PRO A 197 12.50 16.61 -8.64
CA PRO A 197 11.77 17.02 -9.85
C PRO A 197 10.28 16.68 -9.82
N ASP A 198 9.91 15.64 -9.07
CA ASP A 198 8.56 15.14 -8.84
C ASP A 198 8.52 14.41 -7.49
N PHE A 199 7.30 14.16 -6.99
CA PHE A 199 7.11 13.56 -5.67
C PHE A 199 7.74 12.18 -5.57
N GLU A 200 7.56 11.33 -6.58
CA GLU A 200 8.04 9.96 -6.57
C GLU A 200 9.57 9.91 -6.47
N THR A 201 10.27 10.66 -7.32
CA THR A 201 11.74 10.75 -7.33
C THR A 201 12.26 11.34 -6.03
N ALA A 202 11.65 12.42 -5.53
CA ALA A 202 12.08 13.07 -4.30
C ALA A 202 11.81 12.18 -3.07
N ASN A 203 10.67 11.50 -3.02
CA ASN A 203 10.29 10.61 -1.92
C ASN A 203 11.27 9.43 -1.83
N ASN A 204 11.58 8.80 -2.96
CA ASN A 204 12.53 7.69 -2.97
C ASN A 204 13.95 8.15 -2.61
N SER A 205 14.38 9.32 -3.11
CA SER A 205 15.67 9.90 -2.75
C SER A 205 15.75 10.24 -1.25
N TRP A 206 14.63 10.62 -0.64
CA TRP A 206 14.57 10.93 0.79
C TRP A 206 14.61 9.66 1.65
N TRP A 207 13.85 8.62 1.28
CA TRP A 207 13.91 7.32 1.95
C TRP A 207 15.26 6.61 1.74
N ASP A 208 15.93 6.80 0.60
CA ASP A 208 17.31 6.37 0.35
C ASP A 208 18.28 6.94 1.40
N LEU A 209 18.08 8.18 1.85
CA LEU A 209 18.90 8.77 2.92
C LEU A 209 18.66 8.08 4.26
N VAL A 210 17.39 7.78 4.58
CA VAL A 210 17.03 7.05 5.78
C VAL A 210 17.64 5.65 5.78
N GLU A 211 17.51 4.92 4.67
CA GLU A 211 18.07 3.56 4.53
C GLU A 211 19.60 3.55 4.62
N LYS A 212 20.30 4.54 4.05
CA LYS A 212 21.77 4.65 4.17
C LYS A 212 22.25 4.77 5.61
N SER A 213 21.52 5.53 6.44
CA SER A 213 21.84 5.70 7.85
C SER A 213 21.34 4.55 8.72
N TRP A 214 20.11 4.10 8.50
CA TRP A 214 19.41 3.17 9.41
C TRP A 214 19.45 1.71 8.93
N GLY A 215 19.94 1.45 7.72
CA GLY A 215 19.93 0.14 7.08
C GLY A 215 18.56 -0.22 6.48
N VAL A 216 18.49 -1.40 5.87
CA VAL A 216 17.26 -1.94 5.27
C VAL A 216 16.19 -2.09 6.35
N LEU A 217 15.16 -1.25 6.28
CA LEU A 217 14.13 -1.15 7.31
C LEU A 217 13.22 -2.38 7.37
N ARG A 218 13.10 -3.16 6.27
CA ARG A 218 12.28 -4.37 6.21
C ARG A 218 12.84 -5.40 5.23
N LYS A 219 12.87 -6.67 5.65
CA LYS A 219 12.85 -7.82 4.74
C LYS A 219 11.39 -8.20 4.52
N HIS A 220 10.99 -8.56 3.31
CA HIS A 220 9.64 -9.07 3.08
C HIS A 220 9.52 -10.45 3.74
N PRO A 221 8.78 -10.59 4.87
CA PRO A 221 8.61 -11.88 5.52
C PRO A 221 7.66 -12.70 4.66
N GLY A 222 8.11 -13.87 4.23
CA GLY A 222 7.50 -14.54 3.09
C GLY A 222 6.88 -15.89 3.41
N VAL A 223 5.58 -15.93 3.65
CA VAL A 223 4.79 -17.14 3.36
C VAL A 223 4.33 -17.08 1.91
N LEU A 224 4.34 -18.22 1.22
CA LEU A 224 3.73 -18.33 -0.11
C LEU A 224 2.21 -18.47 0.03
N PRO A 225 1.40 -17.99 -0.94
CA PRO A 225 1.82 -17.35 -2.19
C PRO A 225 2.33 -15.92 -2.01
N PHE A 226 3.20 -15.48 -2.90
CA PHE A 226 3.66 -14.10 -3.04
C PHE A 226 3.18 -13.54 -4.37
N TYR A 227 2.54 -12.37 -4.35
CA TYR A 227 2.11 -11.67 -5.54
C TYR A 227 2.40 -10.17 -5.42
N THR A 228 2.78 -9.55 -6.53
CA THR A 228 2.85 -8.10 -6.65
C THR A 228 2.62 -7.69 -8.10
N ASN A 229 1.85 -6.63 -8.30
CA ASN A 229 1.71 -5.90 -9.56
C ASN A 229 2.29 -4.47 -9.47
N PHE A 230 3.05 -4.19 -8.41
CA PHE A 230 3.68 -2.91 -8.14
C PHE A 230 2.71 -1.72 -7.98
N ASP A 231 1.42 -1.98 -7.74
CA ASP A 231 0.40 -0.93 -7.63
C ASP A 231 0.51 -0.16 -6.32
N GLN A 232 0.88 1.12 -6.39
CA GLN A 232 1.00 1.99 -5.21
C GLN A 232 -0.34 2.54 -4.70
N HIS A 233 -1.47 2.14 -5.31
CA HIS A 233 -2.83 2.54 -4.91
C HIS A 233 -2.97 4.07 -4.77
N SER A 234 -2.40 4.80 -5.74
CA SER A 234 -2.25 6.25 -5.70
C SER A 234 -3.58 6.97 -5.55
N PHE A 235 -3.76 7.71 -4.46
CA PHE A 235 -4.85 8.68 -4.29
C PHE A 235 -4.50 9.97 -5.05
N LEU A 236 -4.49 9.93 -6.38
CA LEU A 236 -4.26 11.14 -7.17
C LEU A 236 -5.51 12.03 -7.12
N LEU A 237 -5.41 13.11 -6.33
CA LEU A 237 -6.40 14.20 -6.22
C LEU A 237 -6.50 15.09 -7.48
N SER A 238 -5.95 14.68 -8.63
CA SER A 238 -5.90 15.50 -9.84
C SER A 238 -6.59 14.80 -11.01
N GLY A 239 -7.75 15.35 -11.39
CA GLY A 239 -8.58 14.89 -12.51
C GLY A 239 -7.90 15.03 -13.88
N THR A 240 -7.04 14.07 -14.22
CA THR A 240 -6.45 13.94 -15.55
C THR A 240 -6.81 12.59 -16.20
N ARG A 241 -6.92 12.64 -17.53
CA ARG A 241 -7.76 11.80 -18.39
C ARG A 241 -7.41 10.30 -18.40
N LEU A 242 -8.46 9.47 -18.43
CA LEU A 242 -8.43 8.11 -18.98
C LEU A 242 -7.88 8.11 -20.41
N SER A 243 -6.81 7.37 -20.67
CA SER A 243 -6.45 6.90 -22.01
C SER A 243 -7.35 5.71 -22.36
N TYR A 244 -8.41 5.98 -23.13
CA TYR A 244 -9.26 4.96 -23.74
C TYR A 244 -8.45 4.22 -24.82
N PHE A 245 -8.17 2.93 -24.62
CA PHE A 245 -7.79 2.04 -25.72
C PHE A 245 -9.00 1.21 -26.15
N ASN A 246 -9.28 1.23 -27.45
CA ASN A 246 -10.42 0.61 -28.11
C ASN A 246 -10.63 -0.87 -27.70
N GLY A 247 -11.76 -1.13 -27.04
CA GLY A 247 -12.56 -2.35 -27.25
C GLY A 247 -12.09 -3.68 -26.67
N ARG A 248 -10.90 -3.84 -26.08
CA ARG A 248 -10.51 -5.07 -25.37
C ARG A 248 -9.60 -4.78 -24.17
N ARG A 249 -10.15 -5.05 -22.97
CA ARG A 249 -9.55 -4.98 -21.61
C ARG A 249 -8.76 -3.69 -21.31
N PRO A 250 -9.29 -2.76 -20.50
CA PRO A 250 -8.50 -1.61 -20.06
C PRO A 250 -7.38 -2.07 -19.10
N CYS A 251 -6.17 -1.56 -19.32
CA CYS A 251 -5.15 -1.48 -18.27
C CYS A 251 -5.62 -0.35 -17.34
N VAL A 252 -6.10 -0.69 -16.14
CA VAL A 252 -6.80 0.28 -15.29
C VAL A 252 -5.86 0.81 -14.22
N GLY A 253 -5.40 2.05 -14.42
CA GLY A 253 -4.78 2.84 -13.36
C GLY A 253 -5.78 3.14 -12.24
N CYS A 254 -5.38 2.94 -10.99
CA CYS A 254 -6.16 3.36 -9.83
C CYS A 254 -6.16 4.89 -9.74
N TYR A 255 -7.30 5.51 -10.05
CA TYR A 255 -7.56 6.92 -9.78
C TYR A 255 -8.83 7.02 -8.94
N LEU A 256 -8.69 7.10 -7.62
CA LEU A 256 -9.81 7.39 -6.75
C LEU A 256 -10.05 8.91 -6.76
N VAL A 257 -11.01 9.38 -7.55
CA VAL A 257 -11.51 10.75 -7.45
C VAL A 257 -12.49 10.81 -6.28
N GLN A 258 -12.02 11.23 -5.09
CA GLN A 258 -12.87 11.43 -3.93
C GLN A 258 -12.94 12.91 -3.59
N HIS A 259 -14.04 13.57 -3.97
CA HIS A 259 -14.45 14.85 -3.38
C HIS A 259 -15.28 14.57 -2.12
N PHE A 260 -14.87 15.17 -1.00
CA PHE A 260 -15.58 15.41 0.27
C PHE A 260 -16.60 14.35 0.78
N LEU A 261 -16.28 13.73 1.92
CA LEU A 261 -17.20 12.89 2.72
C LEU A 261 -18.04 13.74 3.70
N PRO A 262 -19.32 13.37 3.91
CA PRO A 262 -19.92 13.49 5.23
C PRO A 262 -20.39 12.13 5.79
N ARG A 263 -20.06 11.90 7.06
CA ARG A 263 -20.74 11.09 8.07
C ARG A 263 -21.11 9.66 7.70
N LEU A 264 -20.30 8.70 8.16
CA LEU A 264 -20.64 7.28 8.18
C LEU A 264 -20.26 6.67 9.54
N SER A 265 -21.27 6.53 10.39
CA SER A 265 -21.28 5.61 11.53
C SER A 265 -21.80 4.24 11.08
N GLY A 266 -20.90 3.25 11.01
CA GLY A 266 -21.26 1.87 10.67
C GLY A 266 -20.04 0.96 10.50
N MET A 267 -19.97 -0.08 11.32
CA MET A 267 -18.87 -1.05 11.47
C MET A 267 -18.40 -1.70 10.16
N ALA A 268 -17.08 -1.79 9.99
CA ALA A 268 -16.34 -2.93 9.43
C ALA A 268 -14.86 -2.80 9.86
N GLN A 269 -14.33 -3.85 10.46
CA GLN A 269 -12.99 -3.96 11.06
C GLN A 269 -11.92 -3.95 9.95
N ILE A 270 -10.85 -3.16 10.13
CA ILE A 270 -9.96 -2.71 9.04
C ILE A 270 -8.50 -3.05 9.35
N ASP A 271 -7.85 -3.74 8.42
CA ASP A 271 -6.43 -4.09 8.41
C ASP A 271 -5.69 -3.37 7.25
N LEU A 272 -5.99 -2.09 7.01
CA LEU A 272 -5.75 -1.45 5.68
C LEU A 272 -4.33 -0.94 5.37
N LEU A 273 -3.45 -0.69 6.33
CA LEU A 273 -2.21 0.07 6.01
C LEU A 273 -0.89 -0.65 6.17
N SER A 274 -0.83 -1.73 6.94
CA SER A 274 0.44 -2.41 7.13
C SER A 274 0.91 -3.08 5.85
N TYR A 275 0.00 -3.48 4.95
CA TYR A 275 0.31 -4.32 3.79
C TYR A 275 0.63 -3.57 2.49
N CYS A 276 0.03 -2.40 2.21
CA CYS A 276 0.34 -1.66 0.98
C CYS A 276 1.81 -1.23 0.92
N TRP A 277 2.42 -0.88 2.05
CA TRP A 277 3.86 -0.58 2.11
C TRP A 277 4.75 -1.83 2.09
N LEU A 278 4.20 -3.03 2.28
CA LEU A 278 4.93 -4.30 2.35
C LEU A 278 5.10 -5.00 0.99
N GLU A 279 4.64 -4.44 -0.12
CA GLU A 279 4.71 -5.11 -1.44
C GLU A 279 5.43 -4.29 -2.51
N HIS A 280 6.10 -3.20 -2.11
CA HIS A 280 6.80 -2.30 -3.01
C HIS A 280 8.31 -2.47 -2.94
N PRO A 281 8.98 -2.59 -4.10
CA PRO A 281 10.42 -2.64 -4.14
C PRO A 281 11.00 -1.27 -3.80
N HIS A 282 11.93 -1.24 -2.87
CA HIS A 282 12.79 -0.06 -2.71
C HIS A 282 13.81 -0.06 -3.83
N LEU A 283 13.59 0.80 -4.82
CA LEU A 283 14.50 0.98 -5.95
C LEU A 283 15.35 2.22 -5.63
N ASN A 284 16.68 2.11 -5.57
CA ASN A 284 17.50 3.33 -5.51
C ASN A 284 17.52 3.95 -6.92
N PHE A 285 16.95 5.16 -7.08
CA PHE A 285 16.75 5.82 -8.39
C PHE A 285 17.94 6.69 -8.83
N ALA A 286 18.88 6.97 -7.92
CA ALA A 286 19.93 7.96 -8.15
C ALA A 286 21.30 7.31 -8.38
N ASP A 287 21.52 6.79 -9.58
CA ASP A 287 22.88 6.67 -10.10
C ASP A 287 22.89 7.01 -11.58
N SER A 288 23.19 8.28 -11.87
CA SER A 288 23.29 8.82 -13.23
C SER A 288 24.45 8.20 -14.03
N THR A 289 25.29 7.38 -13.40
CA THR A 289 26.37 6.66 -14.07
C THR A 289 25.92 5.31 -14.64
N ASN A 290 24.74 4.81 -14.24
CA ASN A 290 24.21 3.56 -14.76
C ASN A 290 23.55 3.75 -16.13
N PRO A 291 23.80 2.83 -17.08
CA PRO A 291 23.29 2.98 -18.45
C PRO A 291 21.78 2.72 -18.55
N ILE A 292 21.18 2.06 -17.55
CA ILE A 292 19.73 1.81 -17.43
C ILE A 292 19.19 2.47 -16.15
N GLN A 293 18.20 3.34 -16.32
CA GLN A 293 17.38 3.87 -15.23
C GLN A 293 16.26 2.89 -14.91
N VAL A 294 16.00 2.69 -13.61
CA VAL A 294 14.94 1.81 -13.12
C VAL A 294 14.01 2.62 -12.24
N PHE A 295 12.72 2.61 -12.55
CA PHE A 295 11.74 3.37 -11.80
C PHE A 295 10.35 2.74 -11.77
N THR A 296 9.61 2.99 -10.70
CA THR A 296 8.18 2.68 -10.67
C THR A 296 7.42 3.70 -11.52
N ASP A 297 6.63 3.23 -12.49
CA ASP A 297 5.81 4.10 -13.33
C ASP A 297 4.32 3.87 -13.03
N LEU A 298 3.63 4.94 -12.67
CA LEU A 298 2.20 4.96 -12.33
C LEU A 298 1.33 5.57 -13.45
N LYS A 299 1.96 6.10 -14.50
CA LYS A 299 1.30 6.78 -15.62
C LYS A 299 1.37 5.95 -16.90
N GLY A 300 2.43 5.17 -17.06
CA GLY A 300 2.64 4.25 -18.17
C GLY A 300 1.69 3.05 -18.17
N SER A 301 1.83 2.20 -19.19
CA SER A 301 1.01 0.98 -19.29
C SER A 301 1.40 -0.04 -18.24
N SER A 302 0.44 -0.47 -17.41
CA SER A 302 0.56 -1.56 -16.44
C SER A 302 -0.03 -2.87 -16.98
N TYR A 303 0.37 -4.01 -16.38
CA TYR A 303 -0.22 -5.31 -16.69
C TYR A 303 -1.57 -5.49 -15.97
N SER A 304 -1.61 -5.09 -14.70
CA SER A 304 -2.79 -5.09 -13.83
C SER A 304 -2.59 -4.02 -12.76
N GLY A 305 -3.66 -3.36 -12.31
CA GLY A 305 -3.55 -2.22 -11.38
C GLY A 305 -2.91 -0.99 -12.03
N GLY A 306 -2.45 -0.05 -11.22
CA GLY A 306 -1.83 1.20 -11.69
C GLY A 306 -0.32 1.22 -11.79
N GLY A 307 0.39 0.19 -11.31
CA GLY A 307 1.85 0.20 -11.21
C GLY A 307 2.58 -0.70 -12.21
N ASN A 308 3.87 -0.41 -12.38
CA ASN A 308 4.86 -1.27 -13.02
C ASN A 308 6.28 -0.83 -12.64
N ILE A 309 7.29 -1.65 -12.94
CA ILE A 309 8.70 -1.22 -12.93
C ILE A 309 9.17 -1.05 -14.37
N THR A 310 9.60 0.15 -14.71
CA THR A 310 10.16 0.50 -16.02
C THR A 310 11.68 0.54 -15.98
N PHE A 311 12.29 -0.04 -17.01
CA PHE A 311 13.73 -0.07 -17.26
C PHE A 311 13.98 0.65 -18.58
N LYS A 312 14.68 1.79 -18.53
CA LYS A 312 14.91 2.64 -19.70
C LYS A 312 16.33 3.18 -19.73
N GLY A 313 16.98 3.12 -20.90
CA GLY A 313 18.29 3.71 -21.08
C GLY A 313 18.99 3.16 -22.31
N SER A 314 20.30 2.96 -22.20
CA SER A 314 21.12 2.34 -23.23
C SER A 314 21.67 0.99 -22.72
N LEU A 315 21.76 0.00 -23.60
CA LEU A 315 22.39 -1.29 -23.29
C LEU A 315 23.12 -1.77 -24.54
N GLU A 316 24.42 -2.01 -24.43
CA GLU A 316 25.24 -2.52 -25.54
C GLU A 316 24.88 -3.97 -25.91
N GLU A 317 25.29 -4.40 -27.11
CA GLU A 317 25.13 -5.78 -27.56
C GLU A 317 25.91 -6.73 -26.62
N HIS A 318 25.29 -7.84 -26.23
CA HIS A 318 25.81 -8.80 -25.24
C HIS A 318 26.05 -8.29 -23.81
N ALA A 319 25.76 -7.02 -23.51
CA ALA A 319 25.77 -6.50 -22.14
C ALA A 319 24.50 -6.92 -21.38
N HIS A 320 24.59 -6.89 -20.05
CA HIS A 320 23.42 -6.96 -19.16
C HIS A 320 23.51 -5.91 -18.07
N PHE A 321 22.35 -5.66 -17.50
CA PHE A 321 22.21 -4.86 -16.31
C PHE A 321 21.32 -5.61 -15.32
N GLU A 322 21.68 -5.55 -14.04
CA GLU A 322 20.96 -6.23 -12.97
C GLU A 322 20.54 -5.22 -11.92
N LYS A 323 19.30 -5.35 -11.43
CA LYS A 323 18.78 -4.55 -10.31
C LYS A 323 18.06 -5.43 -9.31
N LYS A 324 18.46 -5.37 -8.04
CA LYS A 324 17.70 -5.94 -6.92
C LYS A 324 16.34 -5.25 -6.82
N ILE A 325 15.27 -6.04 -6.84
CA ILE A 325 13.89 -5.56 -6.70
C ILE A 325 13.40 -5.85 -5.28
N PHE A 326 13.59 -7.08 -4.79
CA PHE A 326 13.15 -7.47 -3.45
C PHE A 326 14.26 -8.14 -2.66
N GLU A 327 14.26 -7.87 -1.35
CA GLU A 327 14.96 -8.65 -0.33
C GLU A 327 13.92 -9.41 0.50
N THR A 328 14.03 -10.73 0.51
CA THR A 328 12.96 -11.64 0.89
C THR A 328 13.46 -12.70 1.86
N GLU A 329 12.53 -13.37 2.55
CA GLU A 329 12.85 -14.52 3.39
C GLU A 329 11.80 -15.63 3.19
N PHE A 330 11.60 -16.07 1.95
CA PHE A 330 10.64 -17.16 1.66
C PHE A 330 11.29 -18.51 1.92
N VAL A 331 10.89 -19.15 3.01
CA VAL A 331 11.29 -20.53 3.31
C VAL A 331 10.50 -21.47 2.38
N LEU A 332 11.21 -22.23 1.55
CA LEU A 332 10.59 -23.16 0.60
C LEU A 332 10.26 -24.49 1.30
N SER A 333 9.13 -24.56 1.99
CA SER A 333 8.66 -25.79 2.66
C SER A 333 7.97 -26.77 1.71
N GLU A 334 7.31 -26.24 0.66
CA GLU A 334 6.54 -27.01 -0.31
C GLU A 334 7.10 -26.75 -1.72
N LEU A 335 7.37 -27.83 -2.46
CA LEU A 335 8.04 -27.78 -3.76
C LEU A 335 7.33 -28.69 -4.77
N PRO A 336 7.45 -28.41 -6.08
CA PRO A 336 8.11 -27.25 -6.68
C PRO A 336 7.31 -25.95 -6.49
N ILE A 337 8.01 -24.82 -6.57
CA ILE A 337 7.39 -23.50 -6.73
C ILE A 337 7.21 -23.17 -8.21
N HIS A 338 6.08 -22.54 -8.50
CA HIS A 338 5.76 -21.91 -9.78
C HIS A 338 5.97 -20.43 -9.68
N LEU A 339 6.70 -19.88 -10.65
CA LEU A 339 6.88 -18.44 -10.78
C LEU A 339 6.30 -17.97 -12.11
N THR A 340 5.52 -16.89 -12.06
CA THR A 340 5.06 -16.17 -13.25
C THR A 340 5.43 -14.69 -13.15
N TYR A 341 5.79 -14.09 -14.28
CA TYR A 341 6.02 -12.66 -14.38
C TYR A 341 5.66 -12.13 -15.77
N SER A 342 5.16 -10.90 -15.86
CA SER A 342 4.79 -10.29 -17.15
C SER A 342 5.79 -9.22 -17.57
N VAL A 343 6.15 -9.24 -18.84
CA VAL A 343 7.09 -8.30 -19.45
C VAL A 343 6.46 -7.68 -20.69
N LYS A 344 6.66 -6.38 -20.87
CA LYS A 344 6.44 -5.68 -22.14
C LYS A 344 7.73 -4.98 -22.52
N SER A 345 8.25 -5.20 -23.72
CA SER A 345 9.55 -4.66 -24.14
C SER A 345 9.56 -4.25 -25.61
N ASP A 346 10.48 -3.36 -25.97
CA ASP A 346 10.62 -2.83 -27.32
C ASP A 346 11.81 -3.46 -28.06
N GLY A 347 11.64 -3.68 -29.37
CA GLY A 347 12.70 -4.16 -30.25
C GLY A 347 13.28 -5.51 -29.80
N ASN A 348 14.59 -5.55 -29.58
CA ASN A 348 15.31 -6.72 -29.07
C ASN A 348 15.58 -6.66 -27.54
N SER A 349 14.99 -5.70 -26.82
CA SER A 349 15.08 -5.61 -25.36
C SER A 349 14.36 -6.78 -24.70
N SER A 350 14.94 -7.35 -23.66
CA SER A 350 14.38 -8.49 -22.92
C SER A 350 14.68 -8.40 -21.44
N LEU A 351 13.73 -8.90 -20.65
CA LEU A 351 13.80 -8.85 -19.20
C LEU A 351 13.58 -10.26 -18.61
N GLY A 352 14.49 -10.67 -17.74
CA GLY A 352 14.42 -11.90 -16.97
C GLY A 352 14.45 -11.62 -15.47
N LEU A 353 14.31 -12.67 -14.67
CA LEU A 353 14.42 -12.60 -13.21
C LEU A 353 15.56 -13.48 -12.72
N LYS A 354 16.47 -12.92 -11.91
CA LYS A 354 17.44 -13.69 -11.13
C LYS A 354 16.94 -13.85 -9.71
N LEU A 355 16.89 -15.09 -9.26
CA LEU A 355 16.50 -15.48 -7.90
C LEU A 355 17.74 -15.93 -7.15
N ALA A 356 18.02 -15.30 -6.01
CA ALA A 356 19.13 -15.68 -5.14
C ALA A 356 18.59 -16.51 -3.96
N PHE A 357 19.07 -17.75 -3.86
CA PHE A 357 18.71 -18.69 -2.81
C PHE A 357 19.86 -18.84 -1.82
N THR A 358 19.53 -18.97 -0.54
CA THR A 358 20.51 -19.26 0.52
C THR A 358 20.14 -20.55 1.22
N SER A 359 21.07 -21.50 1.30
CA SER A 359 20.89 -22.74 2.06
C SER A 359 21.07 -22.52 3.57
N THR A 360 20.68 -23.51 4.37
CA THR A 360 20.96 -23.56 5.81
C THR A 360 22.46 -23.55 6.15
N THR A 361 23.33 -23.87 5.19
CA THR A 361 24.80 -23.84 5.33
C THR A 361 25.43 -22.56 4.78
N ASN A 362 24.62 -21.53 4.52
CA ASN A 362 25.01 -20.24 3.91
C ASN A 362 25.60 -20.34 2.49
N LYS A 363 25.44 -21.48 1.81
CA LYS A 363 25.72 -21.58 0.36
C LYS A 363 24.68 -20.77 -0.42
N ARG A 364 25.14 -19.87 -1.31
CA ARG A 364 24.29 -19.12 -2.25
C ARG A 364 24.18 -19.83 -3.59
N GLU A 365 22.98 -19.86 -4.14
CA GLU A 365 22.67 -20.39 -5.47
C GLU A 365 21.86 -19.35 -6.26
N TYR A 366 22.15 -19.19 -7.55
CA TYR A 366 21.50 -18.18 -8.39
C TYR A 366 20.80 -18.85 -9.57
N ILE A 367 19.48 -18.65 -9.67
CA ILE A 367 18.68 -19.17 -10.77
C ILE A 367 18.18 -18.02 -11.63
N LEU A 368 18.47 -18.07 -12.93
CA LEU A 368 17.93 -17.14 -13.91
C LEU A 368 16.68 -17.73 -14.57
N LEU A 369 15.60 -16.96 -14.62
CA LEU A 369 14.42 -17.20 -15.43
C LEU A 369 14.43 -16.24 -16.62
N ALA A 370 14.51 -16.75 -17.84
CA ALA A 370 14.62 -15.94 -19.06
C ALA A 370 14.00 -16.64 -20.28
N SER A 371 13.52 -15.84 -21.23
CA SER A 371 12.84 -16.33 -22.44
C SER A 371 13.76 -16.90 -23.52
N GLN A 372 15.07 -16.66 -23.42
CA GLN A 372 16.11 -17.16 -24.33
C GLN A 372 17.36 -17.59 -23.56
N PRO A 373 18.08 -18.62 -24.05
CA PRO A 373 19.31 -19.07 -23.41
C PRO A 373 20.39 -18.01 -23.63
N LEU A 374 20.81 -17.37 -22.54
CA LEU A 374 21.92 -16.43 -22.54
C LEU A 374 23.24 -17.21 -22.53
N ASN A 375 23.72 -17.62 -23.71
CA ASN A 375 24.96 -18.40 -23.87
C ASN A 375 26.20 -17.70 -23.28
N ASN A 376 26.19 -16.37 -23.19
CA ASN A 376 27.31 -15.55 -22.68
C ASN A 376 27.38 -15.45 -21.14
N PHE A 377 26.49 -16.13 -20.39
CA PHE A 377 26.36 -15.98 -18.93
C PHE A 377 26.79 -17.22 -18.13
N SER A 378 27.50 -18.13 -18.80
CA SER A 378 28.06 -19.35 -18.20
C SER A 378 29.15 -19.01 -17.17
N GLY A 379 28.72 -18.58 -15.99
CA GLY A 379 29.59 -18.20 -14.87
C GLY A 379 28.89 -17.41 -13.76
N ASN A 380 27.83 -16.65 -14.10
CA ASN A 380 27.13 -15.77 -13.14
C ASN A 380 25.91 -16.43 -12.48
N PHE A 381 25.46 -17.58 -13.01
CA PHE A 381 24.28 -18.30 -12.53
C PHE A 381 24.59 -19.78 -12.33
N SER A 382 24.05 -20.35 -11.26
CA SER A 382 24.09 -21.79 -11.01
C SER A 382 23.24 -22.56 -12.01
N LYS A 383 22.12 -21.96 -12.43
CA LYS A 383 21.17 -22.56 -13.37
C LYS A 383 20.41 -21.48 -14.12
N ALA A 384 20.19 -21.68 -15.42
CA ALA A 384 19.24 -20.90 -16.22
C ALA A 384 18.06 -21.79 -16.60
N ILE A 385 16.84 -21.30 -16.41
CA ILE A 385 15.59 -21.96 -16.77
C ILE A 385 14.93 -21.10 -17.84
N MET A 386 14.69 -21.75 -18.97
CA MET A 386 13.95 -21.20 -20.09
C MET A 386 12.48 -21.04 -19.70
N THR A 387 11.94 -19.85 -19.89
CA THR A 387 10.53 -19.57 -19.59
C THR A 387 9.65 -19.85 -20.79
N ASP A 388 8.47 -20.42 -20.53
CA ASP A 388 7.42 -20.55 -21.54
C ASP A 388 6.71 -19.20 -21.66
N GLY A 389 7.07 -18.43 -22.70
CA GLY A 389 6.48 -17.11 -22.98
C GLY A 389 5.11 -17.23 -23.66
N ASN A 390 4.05 -16.90 -22.93
CA ASN A 390 2.67 -16.88 -23.43
C ASN A 390 2.19 -15.45 -23.73
N LYS A 391 1.25 -15.31 -24.67
CA LYS A 391 0.58 -14.03 -24.94
C LYS A 391 -0.17 -13.57 -23.69
N GLY A 392 0.09 -12.34 -23.26
CA GLY A 392 -0.66 -11.68 -22.20
C GLY A 392 -2.08 -11.29 -22.64
N PRO A 393 -2.92 -10.81 -21.70
CA PRO A 393 -4.32 -10.48 -21.94
C PRO A 393 -4.51 -9.23 -22.81
N SER A 394 -3.49 -8.39 -22.95
CA SER A 394 -3.49 -7.18 -23.78
C SER A 394 -2.24 -7.13 -24.69
N PRO A 395 -2.28 -6.38 -25.81
CA PRO A 395 -1.19 -6.35 -26.79
C PRO A 395 0.15 -5.92 -26.18
N GLY A 396 1.22 -6.63 -26.53
CA GLY A 396 2.60 -6.33 -26.12
C GLY A 396 3.05 -6.98 -24.82
N TRP A 397 2.15 -7.54 -24.01
CA TRP A 397 2.53 -8.28 -22.81
C TRP A 397 2.87 -9.74 -23.11
N VAL A 398 3.97 -10.20 -22.52
CA VAL A 398 4.41 -11.60 -22.51
C VAL A 398 4.44 -12.09 -21.07
N ILE A 399 3.73 -13.18 -20.80
CA ILE A 399 3.74 -13.85 -19.50
C ILE A 399 4.79 -14.95 -19.56
N ASN A 400 5.81 -14.85 -18.71
CA ASN A 400 6.87 -15.83 -18.57
C ASN A 400 6.59 -16.71 -17.36
N GLN A 401 6.76 -18.02 -17.55
CA GLN A 401 6.53 -19.04 -16.53
C GLN A 401 7.79 -19.86 -16.31
N GLY A 402 8.11 -20.14 -15.05
CA GLY A 402 9.18 -21.05 -14.64
C GLY A 402 8.77 -21.95 -13.48
N THR A 403 9.38 -23.12 -13.36
CA THR A 403 9.17 -24.04 -12.23
C THR A 403 10.52 -24.36 -11.59
N ILE A 404 10.60 -24.23 -10.27
CA ILE A 404 11.84 -24.38 -9.51
C ILE A 404 11.62 -25.34 -8.35
N ALA A 405 12.55 -26.28 -8.16
CA ALA A 405 12.62 -27.13 -6.98
C ALA A 405 13.99 -26.93 -6.31
N MET A 406 14.00 -26.29 -5.14
CA MET A 406 15.21 -25.96 -4.37
C MET A 406 15.02 -26.34 -2.90
N ASN A 407 15.06 -27.64 -2.61
CA ASN A 407 14.79 -28.15 -1.25
C ASN A 407 15.88 -27.72 -0.26
N GLY A 408 15.48 -27.23 0.91
CA GLY A 408 16.40 -26.76 1.95
C GLY A 408 17.02 -25.38 1.69
N TYR A 409 16.44 -24.58 0.79
CA TYR A 409 16.84 -23.21 0.50
C TYR A 409 15.74 -22.20 0.84
N THR A 410 16.16 -20.99 1.19
CA THR A 410 15.31 -19.81 1.35
C THR A 410 15.55 -18.88 0.17
N LEU A 411 14.49 -18.37 -0.47
CA LEU A 411 14.62 -17.29 -1.45
C LEU A 411 14.93 -15.99 -0.71
N ALA A 412 16.14 -15.47 -0.93
CA ALA A 412 16.68 -14.31 -0.22
C ALA A 412 16.54 -13.01 -1.01
N GLU A 413 16.65 -13.06 -2.34
CA GLU A 413 16.61 -11.85 -3.17
C GLU A 413 15.98 -12.15 -4.54
N ILE A 414 15.24 -11.17 -5.08
CA ILE A 414 14.71 -11.18 -6.44
C ILE A 414 15.29 -9.98 -7.19
N HIS A 415 15.89 -10.24 -8.34
CA HIS A 415 16.53 -9.24 -9.19
C HIS A 415 15.92 -9.26 -10.59
N ALA A 416 15.78 -8.10 -11.23
CA ALA A 416 15.54 -8.00 -12.66
C ALA A 416 16.86 -8.02 -13.42
N VAL A 417 16.88 -8.74 -14.55
CA VAL A 417 18.03 -8.83 -15.46
C VAL A 417 17.61 -8.30 -16.83
N CYS A 418 18.15 -7.16 -17.22
CA CYS A 418 18.01 -6.56 -18.54
C CYS A 418 19.05 -7.14 -19.49
N TYR A 419 18.62 -7.62 -20.66
CA TYR A 419 19.51 -8.17 -21.69
C TYR A 419 18.91 -7.99 -23.09
N ARG A 420 19.70 -8.28 -24.13
CA ARG A 420 19.25 -8.29 -25.52
C ARG A 420 19.12 -9.69 -26.07
N CYS A 421 18.11 -9.93 -26.90
CA CYS A 421 17.99 -11.17 -27.66
C CYS A 421 18.75 -11.07 -28.99
N ASP A 422 19.66 -12.02 -29.24
CA ASP A 422 20.53 -12.06 -30.43
C ASP A 422 19.77 -12.39 -31.73
N SER A 423 18.50 -12.83 -31.65
CA SER A 423 17.60 -12.90 -32.81
C SER A 423 16.14 -13.04 -32.36
N PRO A 424 15.18 -12.33 -33.00
CA PRO A 424 13.78 -12.70 -32.89
C PRO A 424 13.59 -14.04 -33.61
N THR A 425 13.76 -15.15 -32.89
CA THR A 425 13.34 -16.46 -33.40
C THR A 425 11.90 -16.36 -33.92
N ASN A 426 11.61 -17.04 -35.03
CA ASN A 426 10.32 -17.01 -35.74
C ASN A 426 9.07 -17.23 -34.87
N LYS A 427 9.20 -17.61 -33.58
CA LYS A 427 8.09 -17.67 -32.61
C LYS A 427 7.62 -16.30 -32.11
N LEU A 428 8.50 -15.32 -31.98
CA LEU A 428 8.19 -13.99 -31.42
C LEU A 428 7.77 -12.96 -32.49
N ARG A 429 8.10 -13.19 -33.77
CA ARG A 429 7.77 -12.27 -34.87
C ARG A 429 6.26 -12.01 -35.04
N TRP A 430 5.39 -12.95 -34.64
CA TRP A 430 3.92 -12.81 -34.67
C TRP A 430 3.31 -12.14 -33.43
N LEU A 431 4.14 -11.83 -32.42
CA LEU A 431 3.75 -11.09 -31.21
C LEU A 431 3.94 -9.57 -31.37
N TYR A 432 4.89 -9.16 -32.22
CA TYR A 432 5.28 -7.76 -32.44
C TYR A 432 4.69 -7.11 -33.69
N SER A 433 3.81 -7.79 -34.45
CA SER A 433 3.06 -7.15 -35.54
C SER A 433 1.91 -6.32 -34.97
N SER A 434 2.21 -5.13 -34.50
CA SER A 434 1.27 -4.01 -34.45
C SER A 434 1.58 -3.05 -35.58
N ASP A 435 0.57 -2.70 -36.37
CA ASP A 435 0.64 -1.69 -37.43
C ASP A 435 1.12 -0.34 -36.87
N SER A 436 2.40 -0.02 -37.05
CA SER A 436 2.90 1.34 -36.95
C SER A 436 4.05 1.55 -37.93
N SER A 437 3.73 2.15 -39.06
CA SER A 437 4.69 2.63 -40.05
C SER A 437 5.30 3.99 -39.62
N ASP A 438 5.99 4.01 -38.48
CA ASP A 438 6.80 5.17 -38.08
C ASP A 438 8.20 4.69 -37.73
N SER A 439 9.03 4.56 -38.77
CA SER A 439 10.45 4.29 -38.64
C SER A 439 11.19 5.58 -38.31
N THR A 440 11.20 5.97 -37.04
CA THR A 440 12.30 6.77 -36.50
C THR A 440 13.41 5.80 -36.09
N SER A 441 14.63 6.04 -36.59
CA SER A 441 15.80 5.21 -36.34
C SER A 441 16.21 5.28 -34.87
N ALA A 442 15.62 4.44 -34.03
CA ALA A 442 16.12 4.18 -32.67
C ALA A 442 17.57 3.70 -32.75
N SER A 443 18.42 4.16 -31.82
CA SER A 443 19.81 3.71 -31.79
C SER A 443 19.84 2.20 -31.52
N THR A 444 20.81 1.47 -32.08
CA THR A 444 20.95 0.02 -31.83
C THR A 444 21.18 -0.31 -30.35
N SER A 445 21.51 0.70 -29.54
CA SER A 445 21.75 0.62 -28.11
C SER A 445 20.57 1.05 -27.24
N ASP A 446 19.46 1.55 -27.78
CA ASP A 446 18.30 1.96 -26.96
C ASP A 446 17.65 0.73 -26.29
N TYR A 447 17.37 0.82 -24.98
CA TYR A 447 16.78 -0.25 -24.19
C TYR A 447 15.50 0.20 -23.50
N PHE A 448 14.45 -0.61 -23.62
CA PHE A 448 13.19 -0.39 -22.93
C PHE A 448 12.48 -1.70 -22.59
N ALA A 449 12.16 -1.89 -21.31
CA ALA A 449 11.34 -2.99 -20.83
C ALA A 449 10.53 -2.59 -19.58
N ILE A 450 9.37 -3.21 -19.41
CA ILE A 450 8.46 -3.02 -18.28
C ILE A 450 8.19 -4.37 -17.63
N LEU A 451 8.34 -4.45 -16.30
CA LEU A 451 7.90 -5.57 -15.47
C LEU A 451 6.54 -5.25 -14.87
N GLY A 452 5.52 -6.07 -15.19
CA GLY A 452 4.13 -5.78 -14.84
C GLY A 452 3.60 -6.53 -13.62
N HIS A 453 4.11 -7.73 -13.34
CA HIS A 453 3.80 -8.46 -12.10
C HIS A 453 4.88 -9.52 -11.81
N ILE A 454 4.89 -10.01 -10.57
CA ILE A 454 5.54 -11.25 -10.14
C ILE A 454 4.54 -12.04 -9.29
N SER A 455 4.41 -13.34 -9.54
CA SER A 455 3.69 -14.29 -8.69
C SER A 455 4.56 -15.51 -8.40
N ILE A 456 4.58 -15.97 -7.15
CA ILE A 456 5.30 -17.15 -6.68
C ILE A 456 4.34 -17.99 -5.82
N GLN A 457 4.12 -19.25 -6.17
CA GLN A 457 3.18 -20.13 -5.48
C GLN A 457 3.61 -21.60 -5.52
N THR A 458 2.99 -22.44 -4.70
CA THR A 458 3.20 -23.90 -4.70
C THR A 458 2.25 -24.57 -5.70
N LEU A 459 2.57 -25.80 -6.17
CA LEU A 459 1.71 -26.55 -7.10
C LEU A 459 0.32 -26.85 -6.56
N GLU A 460 0.22 -27.08 -5.26
CA GLU A 460 -1.03 -27.47 -4.59
C GLU A 460 -1.92 -26.26 -4.34
N TYR A 461 -1.38 -25.05 -4.41
CA TYR A 461 -2.13 -23.82 -4.25
C TYR A 461 -3.07 -23.63 -5.44
N LYS A 462 -4.37 -23.56 -5.15
CA LYS A 462 -5.41 -23.13 -6.09
C LYS A 462 -6.32 -22.16 -5.37
N SER A 463 -6.47 -20.97 -5.94
CA SER A 463 -7.50 -20.02 -5.49
C SER A 463 -8.88 -20.63 -5.75
N ASP A 464 -9.61 -20.93 -4.68
CA ASP A 464 -10.99 -21.40 -4.74
C ASP A 464 -11.91 -20.20 -4.57
N PHE A 465 -12.53 -19.74 -5.65
CA PHE A 465 -13.44 -18.60 -5.63
C PHE A 465 -14.87 -19.07 -5.35
N PRO A 466 -15.51 -18.61 -4.26
CA PRO A 466 -16.89 -18.96 -3.99
C PRO A 466 -17.82 -18.41 -5.08
N VAL A 467 -18.74 -19.27 -5.53
CA VAL A 467 -19.74 -18.93 -6.56
C VAL A 467 -20.58 -17.73 -6.13
N ALA A 468 -21.03 -16.88 -7.08
CA ALA A 468 -21.82 -15.68 -6.77
C ALA A 468 -22.98 -15.91 -5.77
N SER A 469 -23.66 -17.05 -5.82
CA SER A 469 -24.80 -17.37 -4.95
C SER A 469 -24.45 -17.62 -3.48
N SER A 470 -23.18 -17.90 -3.16
CA SER A 470 -22.71 -18.05 -1.78
C SER A 470 -22.51 -16.71 -1.06
N TRP A 471 -22.48 -15.62 -1.81
CA TRP A 471 -22.34 -14.27 -1.27
C TRP A 471 -23.72 -13.66 -0.99
N GLN A 472 -23.78 -12.89 0.07
CA GLN A 472 -24.83 -11.92 0.35
C GLN A 472 -24.25 -10.53 0.03
N VAL A 473 -24.91 -9.79 -0.86
CA VAL A 473 -24.50 -8.43 -1.23
C VAL A 473 -25.62 -7.48 -0.88
N ASP A 474 -25.33 -6.55 0.04
CA ASP A 474 -26.28 -5.61 0.61
C ASP A 474 -25.88 -4.17 0.28
N THR A 475 -26.84 -3.25 0.41
CA THR A 475 -26.58 -1.82 0.26
C THR A 475 -27.04 -1.02 1.47
N LYS A 476 -26.28 0.01 1.82
CA LYS A 476 -26.60 0.97 2.89
C LYS A 476 -26.39 2.40 2.40
N TYR A 477 -26.97 3.35 3.12
CA TYR A 477 -26.79 4.80 2.89
C TYR A 477 -27.13 5.26 1.46
N MET A 478 -28.07 4.58 0.81
CA MET A 478 -28.47 4.90 -0.55
C MET A 478 -29.16 6.27 -0.59
N LYS A 479 -28.66 7.15 -1.44
CA LYS A 479 -29.16 8.51 -1.63
C LYS A 479 -29.18 8.85 -3.11
N TRP A 480 -30.35 9.29 -3.58
CA TRP A 480 -30.52 9.84 -4.92
C TRP A 480 -30.67 11.36 -4.85
N THR A 481 -29.96 12.07 -5.71
CA THR A 481 -30.13 13.52 -5.90
C THR A 481 -30.40 13.83 -7.38
N PRO A 482 -31.22 14.84 -7.70
CA PRO A 482 -31.43 15.28 -9.08
C PRO A 482 -30.13 15.78 -9.70
N GLY A 483 -29.82 15.34 -10.92
CA GLY A 483 -28.72 15.85 -11.72
C GLY A 483 -29.20 16.77 -12.86
N PRO A 484 -28.27 17.40 -13.60
CA PRO A 484 -28.60 18.23 -14.75
C PRO A 484 -29.28 17.41 -15.87
N GLN A 485 -30.19 18.03 -16.62
CA GLN A 485 -30.80 17.46 -17.83
C GLN A 485 -31.51 16.11 -17.63
N GLY A 486 -32.14 15.91 -16.46
CA GLY A 486 -32.88 14.68 -16.15
C GLY A 486 -31.99 13.48 -15.78
N SER A 487 -30.68 13.68 -15.64
CA SER A 487 -29.80 12.69 -14.99
C SER A 487 -30.11 12.59 -13.50
N LYS A 488 -29.70 11.49 -12.89
CA LYS A 488 -29.74 11.30 -11.44
C LYS A 488 -28.32 11.12 -10.92
N ILE A 489 -28.07 11.49 -9.69
CA ILE A 489 -26.81 11.27 -9.00
C ILE A 489 -27.10 10.28 -7.86
N LEU A 490 -26.31 9.21 -7.80
CA LEU A 490 -26.45 8.14 -6.82
C LEU A 490 -25.25 8.11 -5.89
N SER A 491 -25.50 8.03 -4.59
CA SER A 491 -24.48 7.64 -3.61
C SER A 491 -24.99 6.45 -2.81
N LEU A 492 -24.14 5.46 -2.57
CA LEU A 492 -24.46 4.29 -1.77
C LEU A 492 -23.20 3.61 -1.25
N GLN A 493 -23.34 2.84 -0.17
CA GLN A 493 -22.38 1.84 0.22
C GLN A 493 -22.89 0.46 -0.22
N ILE A 494 -22.00 -0.36 -0.77
CA ILE A 494 -22.23 -1.77 -1.10
C ILE A 494 -21.37 -2.58 -0.14
N SER A 495 -21.91 -3.64 0.45
CA SER A 495 -21.19 -4.57 1.33
C SER A 495 -21.45 -6.00 0.92
N TRP A 496 -20.48 -6.89 1.13
CA TRP A 496 -20.58 -8.29 0.73
C TRP A 496 -19.98 -9.24 1.77
N GLU A 497 -20.70 -10.32 2.06
CA GLU A 497 -20.25 -11.35 3.01
C GLU A 497 -20.61 -12.76 2.52
N LEU A 498 -19.85 -13.76 2.95
CA LEU A 498 -20.18 -15.16 2.67
C LEU A 498 -21.26 -15.66 3.62
N LYS A 499 -22.29 -16.31 3.06
CA LYS A 499 -23.45 -16.81 3.82
C LYS A 499 -23.11 -17.92 4.82
N ASP A 500 -22.05 -18.66 4.56
CA ASP A 500 -21.63 -19.78 5.42
C ASP A 500 -20.87 -19.35 6.67
N GLY A 501 -20.65 -18.02 6.85
CA GLY A 501 -19.92 -17.46 7.97
C GLY A 501 -18.44 -17.87 8.00
N LYS A 502 -17.94 -18.58 6.97
CA LYS A 502 -16.53 -18.93 6.90
C LYS A 502 -15.75 -17.68 6.53
N ASN A 503 -14.71 -17.39 7.33
CA ASN A 503 -13.75 -16.35 7.03
C ASN A 503 -12.78 -16.83 5.93
N HIS A 504 -13.26 -16.95 4.68
CA HIS A 504 -12.34 -16.88 3.55
C HIS A 504 -11.78 -15.46 3.51
N GLN A 505 -10.47 -15.33 3.74
CA GLN A 505 -9.77 -14.06 3.77
C GLN A 505 -9.25 -13.75 2.37
N PHE A 506 -10.10 -13.20 1.50
CA PHE A 506 -9.62 -12.50 0.32
C PHE A 506 -9.21 -11.08 0.71
N ARG A 507 -8.02 -10.66 0.27
CA ARG A 507 -7.43 -9.38 0.65
C ARG A 507 -7.93 -8.19 -0.17
N SER A 508 -8.44 -8.44 -1.36
CA SER A 508 -8.92 -7.36 -2.24
C SER A 508 -10.09 -7.79 -3.13
N TYR A 509 -10.85 -6.79 -3.54
CA TYR A 509 -12.05 -6.92 -4.37
C TYR A 509 -12.08 -5.77 -5.38
N ASN A 510 -12.17 -6.09 -6.66
CA ASN A 510 -12.38 -5.09 -7.71
C ASN A 510 -13.89 -4.84 -7.87
N VAL A 511 -14.28 -3.57 -7.96
CA VAL A 511 -15.68 -3.18 -8.13
C VAL A 511 -15.90 -2.63 -9.53
N TYR A 512 -16.84 -3.21 -10.25
CA TYR A 512 -17.25 -2.80 -11.59
C TYR A 512 -18.72 -2.39 -11.61
N LEU A 513 -19.08 -1.59 -12.60
CA LEU A 513 -20.43 -1.13 -12.87
C LEU A 513 -20.82 -1.41 -14.31
N VAL A 514 -22.02 -1.96 -14.50
CA VAL A 514 -22.68 -2.05 -15.80
C VAL A 514 -23.93 -1.20 -15.75
N LYS A 515 -24.04 -0.24 -16.68
CA LYS A 515 -25.21 0.62 -16.87
C LYS A 515 -26.06 0.06 -18.01
N SER A 516 -27.32 -0.28 -17.74
CA SER A 516 -28.24 -0.74 -18.76
C SER A 516 -29.22 0.36 -19.14
N SER A 517 -29.25 0.73 -20.43
CA SER A 517 -30.10 1.77 -20.99
C SER A 517 -31.03 1.23 -22.07
N LYS A 518 -32.18 1.88 -22.28
CA LYS A 518 -33.07 1.59 -23.43
C LYS A 518 -32.59 2.44 -24.61
N GLN A 519 -32.08 1.83 -25.69
CA GLN A 519 -31.95 2.53 -26.98
C GLN A 519 -33.13 2.20 -27.89
N GLU A 520 -33.70 3.24 -28.50
CA GLU A 520 -34.59 3.13 -29.64
C GLU A 520 -33.79 2.71 -30.88
N GLY A 521 -34.10 1.53 -31.41
CA GLY A 521 -33.87 1.17 -32.81
C GLY A 521 -32.42 1.21 -33.32
N THR A 522 -31.61 0.20 -33.00
CA THR A 522 -30.71 -0.44 -33.98
C THR A 522 -30.14 -1.74 -33.44
N SER A 523 -30.29 -2.80 -34.23
CA SER A 523 -29.74 -4.14 -34.04
C SER A 523 -28.21 -4.13 -34.16
N SER A 524 -27.51 -3.61 -33.16
CA SER A 524 -26.09 -3.92 -32.94
C SER A 524 -25.95 -4.42 -31.51
N ARG A 525 -25.26 -5.56 -31.32
CA ARG A 525 -24.93 -6.11 -30.00
C ARG A 525 -24.22 -5.01 -29.19
N LEU A 526 -24.95 -4.31 -28.33
CA LEU A 526 -24.38 -3.40 -27.35
C LEU A 526 -23.60 -4.25 -26.36
N GLU A 527 -22.27 -4.27 -26.51
CA GLU A 527 -21.40 -4.79 -25.46
C GLU A 527 -21.70 -4.00 -24.18
N HIS A 528 -22.17 -4.69 -23.15
CA HIS A 528 -22.34 -4.13 -21.81
C HIS A 528 -20.96 -3.69 -21.30
N VAL A 529 -20.62 -2.42 -21.50
CA VAL A 529 -19.32 -1.89 -21.08
C VAL A 529 -19.25 -1.99 -19.55
N LYS A 530 -18.32 -2.80 -19.06
CA LYS A 530 -18.00 -2.95 -17.65
C LYS A 530 -17.07 -1.78 -17.27
N GLU A 531 -17.59 -0.82 -16.54
CA GLU A 531 -16.86 0.34 -16.02
C GLU A 531 -16.18 -0.05 -14.70
N TYR A 532 -14.87 0.07 -14.59
CA TYR A 532 -14.18 -0.14 -13.31
C TYR A 532 -14.39 1.06 -12.39
N LEU A 533 -14.88 0.82 -11.18
CA LEU A 533 -15.11 1.85 -10.17
C LEU A 533 -13.92 2.00 -9.21
N GLY A 534 -13.23 0.91 -8.88
CA GLY A 534 -12.13 0.92 -7.92
C GLY A 534 -11.88 -0.45 -7.28
N VAL A 535 -10.97 -0.47 -6.31
CA VAL A 535 -10.61 -1.64 -5.50
C VAL A 535 -10.98 -1.40 -4.04
N ALA A 536 -11.43 -2.44 -3.36
CA ALA A 536 -11.69 -2.46 -1.94
C ALA A 536 -10.79 -3.52 -1.27
N GLN A 537 -10.16 -3.16 -0.15
CA GLN A 537 -9.53 -4.14 0.76
C GLN A 537 -10.43 -4.48 1.94
N ALA A 538 -11.56 -3.76 2.07
CA ALA A 538 -12.64 -4.08 2.98
C ALA A 538 -13.75 -4.84 2.24
N LYS A 539 -14.60 -5.53 2.99
CA LYS A 539 -15.83 -6.19 2.50
C LYS A 539 -16.95 -5.21 2.15
N CYS A 540 -16.60 -3.97 1.82
CA CYS A 540 -17.52 -2.93 1.41
C CYS A 540 -16.84 -1.87 0.54
N TYR A 541 -17.64 -1.18 -0.29
CA TYR A 541 -17.21 -0.10 -1.15
C TYR A 541 -18.25 1.03 -1.15
N TYR A 542 -17.79 2.27 -1.01
CA TYR A 542 -18.65 3.44 -1.09
C TYR A 542 -18.55 4.09 -2.47
N VAL A 543 -19.69 4.16 -3.15
CA VAL A 543 -19.84 4.87 -4.42
C VAL A 543 -20.38 6.26 -4.11
N SER A 544 -19.57 7.29 -4.39
CA SER A 544 -19.94 8.68 -4.18
C SER A 544 -20.36 9.34 -5.50
N GLU A 545 -21.47 10.07 -5.47
CA GLU A 545 -21.91 10.97 -6.55
C GLU A 545 -21.88 10.38 -7.97
N LEU A 546 -22.21 9.10 -8.12
CA LEU A 546 -22.27 8.41 -9.41
C LEU A 546 -23.31 9.07 -10.31
N LYS A 547 -22.86 9.63 -11.44
CA LYS A 547 -23.74 10.19 -12.46
C LYS A 547 -24.43 9.05 -13.24
N VAL A 548 -25.75 9.05 -13.19
CA VAL A 548 -26.62 8.09 -13.87
C VAL A 548 -27.34 8.81 -15.01
N PRO A 549 -26.99 8.53 -16.28
CA PRO A 549 -27.63 9.16 -17.44
C PRO A 549 -29.13 8.91 -17.50
N SER A 550 -29.87 9.87 -18.05
CA SER A 550 -31.30 9.70 -18.35
C SER A 550 -31.50 8.51 -19.31
N GLY A 551 -32.52 7.68 -19.06
CA GLY A 551 -32.78 6.45 -19.83
C GLY A 551 -32.06 5.19 -19.34
N THR A 552 -31.18 5.30 -18.32
CA THR A 552 -30.66 4.13 -17.59
C THR A 552 -31.78 3.51 -16.75
N TYR A 553 -32.02 2.21 -16.88
CA TYR A 553 -33.07 1.49 -16.14
C TYR A 553 -32.51 0.51 -15.10
N SER A 554 -31.25 0.08 -15.23
CA SER A 554 -30.61 -0.81 -14.26
C SER A 554 -29.12 -0.45 -14.10
N LEU A 555 -28.63 -0.59 -12.87
CA LEU A 555 -27.22 -0.49 -12.49
C LEU A 555 -26.81 -1.81 -11.85
N LYS A 556 -25.87 -2.53 -12.46
CA LYS A 556 -25.31 -3.77 -11.90
C LYS A 556 -23.90 -3.53 -11.41
N PHE A 557 -23.71 -3.59 -10.09
CA PHE A 557 -22.42 -3.52 -9.43
C PHE A 557 -21.86 -4.93 -9.28
N ILE A 558 -20.71 -5.22 -9.88
CA ILE A 558 -20.05 -6.53 -9.83
C ILE A 558 -18.85 -6.41 -8.90
N ILE A 559 -18.72 -7.36 -7.98
CA ILE A 559 -17.64 -7.44 -6.99
C ILE A 559 -16.77 -8.63 -7.37
N GLN A 560 -15.69 -8.37 -8.10
CA GLN A 560 -14.74 -9.40 -8.48
C GLN A 560 -13.78 -9.68 -7.31
N VAL A 561 -13.78 -10.93 -6.86
CA VAL A 561 -12.87 -11.41 -5.81
C VAL A 561 -11.47 -11.61 -6.38
N CYS A 562 -10.45 -11.12 -5.67
CA CYS A 562 -9.04 -11.26 -6.05
C CYS A 562 -8.33 -12.23 -5.10
N GLY A 563 -7.62 -13.21 -5.66
CA GLY A 563 -6.81 -14.17 -4.91
C GLY A 563 -5.46 -13.58 -4.47
N ASP A 564 -4.89 -14.14 -3.40
CA ASP A 564 -3.59 -13.72 -2.86
C ASP A 564 -2.41 -14.01 -3.80
N ASP A 565 -2.61 -14.84 -4.81
CA ASP A 565 -1.67 -15.17 -5.88
C ASP A 565 -1.79 -14.25 -7.12
N GLY A 566 -2.73 -13.31 -7.08
CA GLY A 566 -3.06 -12.41 -8.20
C GLY A 566 -4.09 -12.96 -9.19
N THR A 567 -4.63 -14.16 -8.95
CA THR A 567 -5.74 -14.66 -9.76
C THR A 567 -7.00 -13.84 -9.53
N LEU A 568 -7.83 -13.72 -10.57
CA LEU A 568 -9.06 -12.94 -10.53
C LEU A 568 -10.23 -13.86 -10.81
N GLN A 569 -11.28 -13.77 -10.00
CA GLN A 569 -12.54 -14.43 -10.29
C GLN A 569 -13.09 -13.94 -11.64
N GLU A 570 -13.65 -14.85 -12.43
CA GLU A 570 -14.31 -14.46 -13.68
C GLU A 570 -15.46 -13.48 -13.39
N LEU A 571 -15.54 -12.40 -14.16
CA LEU A 571 -16.47 -11.30 -13.89
C LEU A 571 -17.94 -11.73 -13.94
N ASP A 572 -18.26 -12.73 -14.75
CA ASP A 572 -19.62 -13.23 -14.90
C ASP A 572 -20.02 -14.22 -13.80
N GLU A 573 -19.03 -14.77 -13.08
CA GLU A 573 -19.21 -15.65 -11.91
C GLU A 573 -19.09 -14.91 -10.57
N SER A 574 -18.71 -13.63 -10.64
CA SER A 574 -18.53 -12.75 -9.49
C SER A 574 -19.86 -12.36 -8.82
N PRO A 575 -19.89 -12.20 -7.49
CA PRO A 575 -21.06 -11.66 -6.80
C PRO A 575 -21.41 -10.26 -7.29
N TYR A 576 -22.69 -9.91 -7.25
CA TYR A 576 -23.17 -8.62 -7.74
C TYR A 576 -24.40 -8.12 -6.98
N TYR A 577 -24.61 -6.82 -7.07
CA TYR A 577 -25.85 -6.16 -6.66
C TYR A 577 -26.46 -5.45 -7.87
N GLU A 578 -27.74 -5.70 -8.15
CA GLU A 578 -28.46 -5.05 -9.24
C GLU A 578 -29.54 -4.12 -8.70
N LEU A 579 -29.47 -2.86 -9.11
CA LEU A 579 -30.37 -1.79 -8.70
C LEU A 579 -31.21 -1.33 -9.89
N ALA A 580 -32.53 -1.49 -9.77
CA ALA A 580 -33.46 -0.88 -10.70
C ALA A 580 -33.49 0.65 -10.51
N VAL A 581 -33.27 1.39 -11.59
CA VAL A 581 -33.40 2.86 -11.59
C VAL A 581 -34.87 3.17 -11.83
N GLU A 582 -35.61 3.54 -10.78
CA GLU A 582 -37.03 3.86 -10.87
C GLU A 582 -37.31 4.85 -12.03
N GLY A 583 -38.11 4.41 -13.00
CA GLY A 583 -38.58 5.24 -14.10
C GLY A 583 -39.62 6.27 -13.62
N PRO A 584 -39.97 7.27 -14.45
CA PRO A 584 -41.08 8.15 -14.12
C PRO A 584 -42.35 7.31 -13.94
N GLN A 585 -42.94 7.31 -12.74
CA GLN A 585 -44.33 6.89 -12.57
C GLN A 585 -45.18 7.88 -13.36
N ILE A 586 -45.53 7.52 -14.60
CA ILE A 586 -46.66 8.14 -15.26
C ILE A 586 -47.89 7.60 -14.54
N SER A 587 -48.34 8.35 -13.53
CA SER A 587 -49.68 8.21 -12.98
C SER A 587 -50.65 8.56 -14.11
N ILE A 588 -51.06 7.55 -14.88
CA ILE A 588 -52.24 7.68 -15.74
C ILE A 588 -53.43 7.54 -14.79
N THR A 589 -53.90 8.68 -14.28
CA THR A 589 -55.26 8.78 -13.78
C THR A 589 -56.18 8.65 -15.00
N MET A 590 -56.87 7.51 -15.12
CA MET A 590 -58.10 7.42 -15.93
C MET A 590 -59.27 8.01 -15.15
#